data_AF-A0A6J6LC56-F1
#
_entry.id   AF-A0A6J6LC56-F1
#
_cell.length_a   1.000
_cell.length_b   1.000
_cell.length_c   1.000
_cell.angle_alpha   90.00
_cell.angle_beta   90.00
_cell.angle_gamma   90.00
#
_symmetry.space_group_name_H-M   'P 1'
#
loop_
_entity.id
_entity.type
_entity.pdbx_description
1 polymer ?
#
loop_
_entity_poly.entity_id
_entity_poly.type
_entity_poly.pdbx_seq_one_letter_code
_entity_poly.pdbx_strand_id
1 'polypeptide(L)'
;MSLHPDGRPTGDAEELDMPVHWIPIPDVLESIRRGAVTNPQLVAGTHAALIAMAEPDLALRSADAPWHAREDVLGNDRVWLPKN
;
A
#
# COMPACT_ATOMS: atom_id res chain seq x y z
N MET A 1 -1.91 10.91 17.10
CA MET A 1 -1.61 10.65 15.69
C MET A 1 -2.01 11.89 14.90
N SER A 2 -1.05 12.75 14.58
CA SER A 2 -1.33 13.93 13.75
C SER A 2 -1.46 13.49 12.31
N LEU A 3 -2.58 13.83 11.67
CA LEU A 3 -2.78 13.61 10.24
C LEU A 3 -1.71 14.35 9.44
N HIS A 4 -1.47 13.89 8.21
CA HIS A 4 -0.69 14.64 7.22
C HIS A 4 -1.22 16.08 7.15
N PRO A 5 -0.36 17.12 7.01
CA PRO A 5 -0.79 18.52 7.02
C PRO A 5 -1.90 18.83 6.00
N ASP A 6 -1.92 18.11 4.88
CA ASP A 6 -2.94 18.24 3.82
C ASP A 6 -4.16 17.32 4.02
N GLY A 7 -4.24 16.59 5.13
CA GLY A 7 -5.31 15.64 5.41
C GLY A 7 -5.34 14.45 4.43
N ARG A 8 -6.51 13.80 4.35
CA ARG A 8 -6.78 12.73 3.38
C ARG A 8 -7.28 13.36 2.07
N PRO A 9 -6.76 12.97 0.89
CA PRO A 9 -7.29 13.43 -0.40
C PRO A 9 -8.77 13.09 -0.59
N THR A 10 -9.49 13.92 -1.36
CA THR A 10 -10.87 13.66 -1.80
C THR A 10 -10.91 12.41 -2.67
N GLY A 11 -11.82 11.46 -2.40
CA GLY A 11 -12.03 10.30 -3.27
C GLY A 11 -12.97 10.63 -4.43
N ASP A 12 -12.74 10.02 -5.59
CA ASP A 12 -13.58 10.19 -6.79
C ASP A 12 -14.37 8.91 -7.09
N ALA A 13 -15.60 9.07 -7.62
CA ALA A 13 -16.46 7.98 -8.11
C ALA A 13 -16.65 6.82 -7.11
N GLU A 14 -16.35 5.57 -7.50
CA GLU A 14 -16.54 4.36 -6.68
C GLU A 14 -15.80 4.45 -5.32
N GLU A 15 -14.68 5.17 -5.26
CA GLU A 15 -13.88 5.31 -4.04
C GLU A 15 -14.51 6.26 -3.01
N LEU A 16 -15.46 7.11 -3.43
CA LEU A 16 -16.16 8.05 -2.54
C LEU A 16 -17.00 7.32 -1.49
N ASP A 17 -17.66 6.24 -1.91
CA ASP A 17 -18.57 5.46 -1.05
C ASP A 17 -17.84 4.32 -0.31
N MET A 18 -16.54 4.15 -0.56
CA MET A 18 -15.77 3.09 0.08
C MET A 18 -15.47 3.44 1.55
N PRO A 19 -15.99 2.66 2.52
CA PRO A 19 -15.77 2.95 3.93
C PRO A 19 -14.29 2.74 4.29
N VAL A 20 -13.78 3.58 5.20
CA VAL A 20 -12.42 3.45 5.72
C VAL A 20 -12.45 3.17 7.20
N HIS A 21 -11.66 2.18 7.59
CA HIS A 21 -11.54 1.69 8.94
C HIS A 21 -10.08 1.74 9.39
N TRP A 22 -9.86 2.20 10.62
CA TRP A 22 -8.59 2.00 11.31
C TRP A 22 -8.65 0.67 12.05
N ILE A 23 -7.78 -0.26 11.70
CA ILE A 23 -7.76 -1.61 12.25
C ILE A 23 -6.34 -1.87 12.80
N PRO A 24 -6.20 -2.40 14.02
CA PRO A 24 -4.90 -2.86 14.52
C PRO A 24 -4.29 -3.90 13.58
N ILE A 25 -2.99 -3.76 13.28
CA ILE A 25 -2.27 -4.70 12.40
C ILE A 25 -2.42 -6.18 12.85
N PRO A 26 -2.40 -6.52 14.17
CA PRO A 26 -2.64 -7.89 14.61
C PRO A 26 -4.01 -8.45 14.20
N ASP A 27 -5.05 -7.62 14.17
CA ASP A 27 -6.41 -8.05 13.79
C ASP A 27 -6.51 -8.29 12.27
N VAL A 28 -5.77 -7.50 11.48
CA VAL A 28 -5.63 -7.75 10.03
C VAL A 28 -4.91 -9.06 9.78
N LEU A 29 -3.81 -9.33 10.51
CA LEU A 29 -3.09 -10.61 10.41
C LEU A 29 -3.98 -11.80 10.74
N GLU A 30 -4.77 -11.72 11.81
CA GLU A 30 -5.71 -12.80 12.15
C GLU A 30 -6.78 -12.98 11.08
N SER A 31 -7.28 -11.90 10.50
CA SER A 31 -8.24 -11.94 9.39
C SER A 31 -7.65 -12.60 8.14
N ILE A 32 -6.36 -12.35 7.84
CA ILE A 32 -5.62 -13.06 6.78
C ILE A 32 -5.52 -14.55 7.09
N ARG A 33 -5.12 -14.92 8.32
CA ARG A 33 -4.99 -16.34 8.74
C ARG A 33 -6.30 -17.11 8.64
N ARG A 34 -7.43 -16.45 8.87
CA ARG A 34 -8.77 -17.03 8.74
C ARG A 34 -9.29 -17.05 7.30
N GLY A 35 -8.57 -16.46 6.34
CA GLY A 35 -9.00 -16.33 4.96
C GLY A 35 -10.12 -15.30 4.74
N ALA A 36 -10.40 -14.45 5.74
CA ALA A 36 -11.37 -13.36 5.61
C ALA A 36 -10.79 -12.19 4.79
N VAL A 37 -9.47 -12.00 4.84
CA VAL A 37 -8.74 -11.05 4.00
C VAL A 37 -7.91 -11.82 2.97
N THR A 38 -8.21 -11.61 1.70
CA THR A 38 -7.57 -12.32 0.58
C THR A 38 -6.95 -11.39 -0.46
N ASN A 39 -7.15 -10.07 -0.34
CA ASN A 39 -6.53 -9.11 -1.25
C ASN A 39 -4.99 -9.23 -1.14
N PRO A 40 -4.28 -9.59 -2.22
CA PRO A 40 -2.86 -9.94 -2.15
C PRO A 40 -1.98 -8.74 -1.79
N GLN A 41 -2.39 -7.51 -2.16
CA GLN A 41 -1.65 -6.29 -1.81
C GLN A 41 -1.77 -6.01 -0.31
N LEU A 42 -2.97 -6.17 0.27
CA LEU A 42 -3.16 -6.02 1.71
C LEU A 42 -2.38 -7.09 2.48
N VAL A 43 -2.42 -8.34 2.03
CA VAL A 43 -1.65 -9.44 2.64
C VAL A 43 -0.15 -9.15 2.65
N ALA A 44 0.42 -8.77 1.50
CA ALA A 44 1.84 -8.43 1.39
C ALA A 44 2.21 -7.22 2.25
N GLY A 45 1.38 -6.17 2.22
CA GLY A 45 1.59 -4.95 3.00
C GLY A 45 1.55 -5.18 4.51
N THR A 46 0.63 -5.99 5.01
CA THR A 46 0.55 -6.34 6.45
C THR A 46 1.81 -7.05 6.94
N HIS A 47 2.33 -8.01 6.18
CA HIS A 47 3.56 -8.70 6.55
C HIS A 47 4.78 -7.78 6.49
N ALA A 48 4.89 -6.94 5.47
CA ALA A 48 5.95 -5.94 5.36
C ALA A 48 5.92 -4.94 6.53
N ALA A 49 4.74 -4.47 6.93
CA ALA A 49 4.57 -3.57 8.06
C ALA A 49 5.00 -4.23 9.39
N LEU A 50 4.65 -5.50 9.61
CA LEU A 50 5.09 -6.25 10.79
C LEU A 50 6.62 -6.37 10.88
N ILE A 51 7.28 -6.66 9.75
CA ILE A 51 8.75 -6.71 9.69
C ILE A 51 9.33 -5.33 9.99
N ALA A 52 8.76 -4.26 9.43
CA ALA A 52 9.20 -2.89 9.71
C ALA A 52 8.99 -2.43 11.15
N MET A 53 7.93 -2.91 11.82
CA MET A 53 7.72 -2.63 13.23
C MET A 53 8.71 -3.38 14.13
N ALA A 54 9.13 -4.58 13.73
CA ALA A 54 10.09 -5.38 14.49
C ALA A 54 11.56 -4.94 14.24
N GLU A 55 11.87 -4.57 13.00
CA GLU A 55 13.23 -4.30 12.51
C GLU A 55 13.22 -3.06 11.58
N PRO A 56 13.02 -1.85 12.14
CA PRO A 56 12.80 -0.63 11.34
C PRO A 56 13.97 -0.28 10.43
N ASP A 57 15.20 -0.53 10.86
CA ASP A 57 16.42 -0.22 10.11
C ASP A 57 16.68 -1.18 8.93
N LEU A 58 16.02 -2.33 8.90
CA LEU A 58 16.21 -3.37 7.88
C LEU A 58 15.06 -3.43 6.86
N ALA A 59 13.86 -3.00 7.26
CA ALA A 59 12.66 -3.26 6.47
C ALA A 59 12.26 -2.15 5.49
N LEU A 60 12.54 -0.88 5.85
CA LEU A 60 12.10 0.25 5.04
C LEU A 60 13.22 0.71 4.09
N ARG A 61 12.94 0.59 2.80
CA ARG A 61 13.79 1.19 1.76
C ARG A 61 13.54 2.69 1.71
N SER A 62 14.54 3.44 1.24
CA SER A 62 14.39 4.86 0.95
C SER A 62 13.23 5.11 -0.03
N ALA A 63 12.57 6.26 0.09
CA ALA A 63 11.42 6.62 -0.75
C ALA A 63 11.77 6.79 -2.23
N ASP A 64 13.05 7.05 -2.54
CA ASP A 64 13.61 7.15 -3.88
C ASP A 64 14.21 5.83 -4.40
N ALA A 65 14.09 4.74 -3.64
CA ALA A 65 14.59 3.44 -4.08
C ALA A 65 13.95 3.04 -5.43
N PRO A 66 14.74 2.48 -6.37
CA PRO A 66 14.25 2.21 -7.71
C PRO A 66 13.08 1.22 -7.69
N TRP A 67 12.15 1.42 -8.62
CA TRP A 67 11.02 0.52 -8.87
C TRP A 67 11.21 -0.14 -10.23
N HIS A 68 12.08 -1.14 -10.28
CA HIS A 68 12.46 -1.83 -11.53
C HIS A 68 11.25 -2.36 -12.32
N ALA A 69 10.22 -2.90 -11.66
CA ALA A 69 9.02 -3.34 -12.37
C ALA A 69 8.30 -2.19 -13.09
N ARG A 70 8.35 -0.95 -12.59
CA ARG A 70 7.82 0.21 -13.31
C ARG A 70 8.70 0.57 -14.51
N GLU A 71 10.03 0.54 -14.33
CA GLU A 71 11.01 0.78 -15.40
C GLU A 71 10.80 -0.22 -16.55
N ASP A 72 10.58 -1.50 -16.23
CA ASP A 72 10.34 -2.56 -17.22
C ASP A 72 9.05 -2.33 -18.01
N VAL A 73 7.94 -1.97 -17.34
CA VAL A 73 6.65 -1.74 -18.03
C VAL A 73 6.73 -0.50 -18.92
N LEU A 74 7.48 0.53 -18.52
CA LEU A 74 7.75 1.70 -19.36
C LEU A 74 8.63 1.35 -20.57
N GLY A 75 9.72 0.62 -20.37
CA GLY A 75 10.65 0.22 -21.43
C GLY A 75 10.02 -0.69 -22.49
N ASN A 76 8.92 -1.37 -22.15
CA ASN A 76 8.18 -2.27 -23.04
C ASN A 76 6.91 -1.65 -23.62
N ASP A 77 6.70 -0.33 -23.51
CA ASP A 77 5.52 0.39 -24.03
C ASP A 77 4.18 -0.19 -23.52
N ARG A 78 4.15 -0.63 -22.25
CA ARG A 78 2.97 -1.20 -21.58
C ARG A 78 2.28 -0.23 -20.63
N VAL A 79 2.66 1.05 -20.68
CA VAL A 79 2.08 2.13 -19.88
C VAL A 79 1.43 3.12 -20.82
N TRP A 80 0.16 3.44 -20.59
CA TRP A 80 -0.43 4.62 -21.20
C TRP A 80 0.16 5.88 -20.57
N LEU A 81 0.75 6.74 -21.39
CA LEU A 81 1.22 8.06 -20.97
C LEU A 81 0.27 9.12 -21.54
N PRO A 82 -0.13 10.13 -20.75
CA PRO A 82 -0.92 11.24 -21.26
C PRO A 82 -0.20 11.89 -22.44
N LYS A 83 -0.94 12.19 -23.51
CA LYS A 83 -0.41 12.99 -24.62
C LYS A 83 -0.37 14.45 -24.17
N ASN A 84 0.76 15.11 -24.39
CA ASN A 84 0.94 16.56 -24.21
C ASN A 84 -0.02 17.35 -25.09
#